data_AF-A0A940CR36-F1
#
_entry.id   AF-A0A940CR36-F1
#
_cell.length_a   1.000
_cell.length_b   1.000
_cell.length_c   1.000
_cell.angle_alpha   90.00
_cell.angle_beta   90.00
_cell.angle_gamma   90.00
#
_symmetry.space_group_name_H-M   'P 1'
#
loop_
_entity.id
_entity.type
_entity.pdbx_description
1 polymer ?
#
loop_
_entity_poly.entity_id
_entity_poly.type
_entity_poly.pdbx_seq_one_letter_code
_entity_poly.pdbx_strand_id
1 'polypeptide(L)'
;MAAKRPRGKRLEVFIDEKHAIWKYPPGQRAARVREALDLAGKIEDILGNISSRLDAMEAHLSRLEEKLDALSFSSLDGRKKLEEDKPKVMFDVDAFMNL
;
A
#
# COMPACT_ATOMS: atom_id res chain seq x y z
N MET A 1 2.26 35.11 42.74
CA MET A 1 3.62 35.00 42.17
C MET A 1 3.50 34.54 40.72
N ALA A 2 3.92 35.33 39.75
CA ALA A 2 3.79 34.99 38.33
C ALA A 2 4.94 34.07 37.88
N ALA A 3 4.62 32.87 37.39
CA ALA A 3 5.60 31.90 36.93
C ALA A 3 6.35 32.44 35.69
N LYS A 4 7.67 32.62 35.81
CA LYS A 4 8.56 32.98 34.70
C LYS A 4 8.55 31.83 33.69
N ARG A 5 7.97 32.03 32.51
CA ARG A 5 8.02 31.04 31.42
C ARG A 5 9.49 30.77 31.06
N PRO A 6 9.91 29.50 30.87
CA PRO A 6 11.27 29.19 30.47
C PRO A 6 11.54 29.84 29.11
N ARG A 7 12.63 30.60 29.01
CA ARG A 7 13.05 31.24 27.76
C ARG A 7 13.50 30.12 26.81
N GLY A 8 12.69 29.82 25.80
CA GLY A 8 13.03 28.84 24.77
C GLY A 8 14.34 29.22 24.06
N LYS A 9 15.15 28.22 23.72
CA LYS A 9 16.35 28.40 22.91
C LYS A 9 15.94 28.92 21.52
N ARG A 10 16.57 29.99 21.03
CA ARG A 10 16.37 30.45 19.65
C ARG A 10 17.03 29.44 18.72
N LEU A 11 16.25 28.93 17.77
CA LEU A 11 16.78 28.18 16.64
C LEU A 11 17.25 29.19 15.60
N GLU A 12 18.52 29.11 15.22
CA GLU A 12 19.06 29.84 14.08
C GLU A 12 18.93 28.96 12.85
N VAL A 13 18.24 29.46 11.84
CA VAL A 13 18.00 28.74 10.58
C VAL A 13 18.51 29.61 9.46
N PHE A 14 19.41 29.06 8.65
CA PHE A 14 19.84 29.71 7.42
C PHE A 14 18.78 29.51 6.36
N ILE A 15 18.26 30.61 5.83
CA ILE A 15 17.22 30.63 4.82
C ILE A 15 17.75 31.47 3.66
N ASP A 16 17.72 30.91 2.45
CA ASP A 16 18.13 31.59 1.21
C ASP A 16 17.38 32.93 1.04
N GLU A 17 18.06 33.95 0.52
CA GLU A 17 17.51 35.27 0.23
C GLU A 17 16.31 35.25 -0.73
N LYS A 18 16.17 34.20 -1.56
CA LYS A 18 15.04 34.02 -2.48
C LYS A 18 13.86 33.28 -1.85
N HIS A 19 13.95 32.90 -0.57
CA HIS A 19 12.92 32.10 0.08
C HIS A 19 11.59 32.84 0.17
N ALA A 20 10.49 32.10 -0.02
CA ALA A 20 9.13 32.65 -0.08
C ALA A 20 8.73 33.41 1.20
N ILE A 21 9.35 33.12 2.33
CA ILE A 21 9.09 33.80 3.60
C ILE A 21 9.41 35.30 3.57
N TRP A 22 10.37 35.71 2.74
CA TRP A 22 10.79 37.10 2.68
C TRP A 22 9.76 38.01 2.01
N LYS A 23 8.78 37.43 1.30
CA LYS A 23 7.59 38.14 0.81
C LYS A 23 6.73 38.69 1.93
N TYR A 24 6.82 38.14 3.14
CA TYR A 24 6.05 38.61 4.29
C TYR A 24 6.81 39.66 5.11
N PRO A 25 6.12 40.62 5.76
CA PRO A 25 6.75 41.60 6.64
C PRO A 25 7.48 40.96 7.84
N PRO A 26 8.60 41.52 8.34
CA PRO A 26 9.44 40.91 9.38
C PRO A 26 8.70 40.43 10.64
N GLY A 27 7.67 41.15 11.10
CA GLY A 27 6.87 40.76 12.27
C GLY A 27 5.91 39.58 12.06
N GLN A 28 5.60 39.24 10.80
CA GLN A 28 4.66 38.15 10.47
C GLN A 28 5.37 36.85 10.07
N ARG A 29 6.64 36.93 9.67
CA ARG A 29 7.42 35.78 9.15
C ARG A 29 7.40 34.60 10.11
N ALA A 30 7.70 34.83 11.38
CA ALA A 30 7.74 33.76 12.38
C ALA A 30 6.38 33.07 12.57
N ALA A 31 5.28 33.82 12.51
CA ALA A 31 3.94 33.25 12.57
C ALA A 31 3.65 32.38 11.33
N ARG A 32 4.02 32.85 10.14
CA ARG A 32 3.89 32.09 8.89
C ARG A 32 4.71 30.81 8.87
N VAL A 33 5.94 30.82 9.42
CA VAL A 33 6.73 29.58 9.57
C VAL A 33 6.00 28.59 10.45
N ARG A 34 5.48 29.04 11.60
CA ARG A 34 4.78 28.14 12.53
C ARG A 34 3.55 27.52 11.87
N GLU A 35 2.71 28.32 11.22
CA GLU A 35 1.57 27.83 10.46
C GLU A 35 1.98 26.79 9.42
N ALA A 36 3.08 27.04 8.69
CA ALA A 36 3.59 26.11 7.70
C ALA A 36 4.14 24.81 8.31
N LEU A 37 4.83 24.88 9.45
CA LEU A 37 5.34 23.71 10.18
C LEU A 37 4.19 22.88 10.76
N ASP A 38 3.18 23.53 11.33
CA ASP A 38 1.99 22.84 11.85
C ASP A 38 1.23 22.12 10.71
N LEU A 39 1.14 22.76 9.53
CA LEU A 39 0.57 22.13 8.35
C LEU A 39 1.43 20.97 7.85
N ALA A 40 2.76 21.14 7.81
CA ALA A 40 3.68 20.08 7.42
C ALA A 40 3.54 18.84 8.33
N GLY A 41 3.45 19.03 9.64
CA GLY A 41 3.21 17.91 10.58
C GLY A 41 1.90 17.17 10.30
N LYS A 42 0.80 17.89 10.01
CA LYS A 42 -0.47 17.26 9.62
C LYS A 42 -0.36 16.48 8.30
N ILE A 43 0.41 17.00 7.35
CA ILE A 43 0.66 16.33 6.07
C ILE A 43 1.48 15.05 6.31
N GLU A 44 2.51 15.11 7.15
CA GLU A 44 3.29 13.94 7.55
C GLU A 44 2.41 12.85 8.17
N ASP A 45 1.50 13.20 9.08
CA ASP A 45 0.55 12.25 9.69
C ASP A 45 -0.34 11.58 8.63
N ILE A 46 -0.88 12.37 7.69
CA ILE A 46 -1.71 11.87 6.60
C ILE A 46 -0.92 10.94 5.69
N LEU A 47 0.30 11.33 5.31
CA LEU A 47 1.18 10.51 4.47
C LEU A 47 1.57 9.22 5.17
N GLY A 48 1.83 9.25 6.48
CA GLY A 48 2.07 8.05 7.29
C GLY A 48 0.89 7.08 7.25
N ASN A 49 -0.34 7.59 7.44
CA ASN A 49 -1.54 6.76 7.35
C ASN A 49 -1.76 6.19 5.95
N ILE A 50 -1.51 6.97 4.89
CA ILE A 50 -1.58 6.49 3.50
C ILE A 50 -0.56 5.37 3.29
N SER A 51 0.69 5.55 3.73
CA SER A 51 1.74 4.52 3.62
C SER A 51 1.30 3.22 4.29
N SER A 52 0.81 3.26 5.52
CA SER A 52 0.35 2.05 6.22
C SER A 52 -0.83 1.36 5.52
N ARG A 53 -1.71 2.13 4.88
CA ARG A 53 -2.81 1.56 4.08
C ARG A 53 -2.30 0.89 2.80
N LEU A 54 -1.28 1.46 2.15
CA LEU A 54 -0.64 0.86 0.99
C LEU A 54 0.06 -0.45 1.37
N ASP A 55 0.80 -0.47 2.48
CA ASP A 55 1.45 -1.69 2.98
C ASP A 55 0.43 -2.80 3.25
N ALA A 56 -0.73 -2.45 3.83
CA ALA A 56 -1.81 -3.40 4.05
C ALA A 56 -2.40 -3.91 2.72
N MET A 57 -2.62 -3.03 1.74
CA MET A 57 -3.11 -3.40 0.42
C MET A 57 -2.14 -4.34 -0.30
N GLU A 58 -0.84 -4.08 -0.21
CA GLU A 58 0.21 -4.93 -0.79
C GLU A 58 0.18 -6.33 -0.17
N ALA A 59 0.09 -6.44 1.16
CA ALA A 59 -0.07 -7.73 1.82
C ALA A 59 -1.37 -8.47 1.43
N HIS A 60 -2.46 -7.75 1.21
CA HIS A 60 -3.70 -8.34 0.70
C HIS A 60 -3.56 -8.85 -0.74
N LEU A 61 -2.85 -8.12 -1.60
CA LEU A 61 -2.59 -8.53 -2.98
C LEU A 61 -1.71 -9.79 -3.02
N SER A 62 -0.61 -9.84 -2.26
CA SER A 62 0.24 -11.04 -2.19
C SER A 62 -0.55 -12.28 -1.77
N ARG A 63 -1.45 -12.16 -0.78
CA ARG A 63 -2.32 -13.28 -0.37
C ARG A 63 -3.32 -13.69 -1.45
N LEU A 64 -3.77 -12.76 -2.29
CA LEU A 64 -4.67 -13.08 -3.40
C LEU A 64 -3.90 -13.78 -4.52
N GLU A 65 -2.67 -13.35 -4.80
CA GLU A 65 -1.77 -14.01 -5.75
C GLU A 65 -1.48 -15.45 -5.32
N GLU A 66 -1.10 -15.68 -4.06
CA GLU A 66 -0.89 -17.03 -3.51
C GLU A 66 -2.13 -17.94 -3.67
N LYS A 67 -3.32 -17.40 -3.40
CA LYS A 67 -4.57 -18.15 -3.57
C LYS A 67 -4.87 -18.46 -5.03
N LEU A 68 -4.57 -17.53 -5.93
CA LEU A 68 -4.75 -17.73 -7.37
C LEU A 68 -3.81 -18.82 -7.88
N ASP A 69 -2.56 -18.83 -7.44
CA ASP A 69 -1.58 -19.86 -7.79
C ASP A 69 -2.01 -21.24 -7.28
N ALA A 70 -2.49 -21.33 -6.04
CA ALA A 70 -3.03 -22.57 -5.47
C ALA A 70 -4.24 -23.10 -6.26
N LEU A 71 -5.15 -22.21 -6.65
CA LEU A 71 -6.31 -22.56 -7.49
C LEU A 71 -5.87 -23.04 -8.87
N SER A 72 -4.93 -22.34 -9.51
CA SER A 72 -4.36 -22.71 -10.81
C SER A 72 -3.76 -24.13 -10.77
N PHE A 73 -2.96 -24.44 -9.74
CA PHE A 73 -2.37 -25.76 -9.55
C PHE A 73 -3.45 -26.84 -9.33
N SER A 74 -4.43 -26.59 -8.45
CA SER A 74 -5.51 -27.54 -8.18
C SER A 74 -6.39 -27.83 -9.40
N SER A 75 -6.61 -26.82 -10.26
CA SER A 75 -7.40 -26.96 -11.49
C SER A 75 -6.66 -27.80 -12.53
N LEU A 76 -5.35 -27.63 -12.64
CA LEU A 76 -4.50 -28.46 -13.51
C LEU A 76 -4.46 -29.92 -13.03
N ASP A 77 -4.34 -30.15 -11.73
CA ASP A 77 -4.33 -31.49 -11.15
C ASP A 77 -5.70 -32.18 -11.28
N GLY A 78 -6.78 -31.45 -11.03
CA GLY A 78 -8.16 -31.92 -11.26
C GLY A 78 -8.43 -32.25 -12.73
N ARG A 79 -7.92 -31.45 -13.69
CA ARG A 79 -8.02 -31.76 -15.11
C ARG A 79 -7.26 -33.02 -15.51
N LYS A 80 -6.07 -33.25 -14.96
CA LYS A 80 -5.29 -34.48 -15.23
C LYS A 80 -6.01 -35.71 -14.72
N LYS A 81 -6.56 -35.67 -13.51
CA LYS A 81 -7.36 -36.78 -12.96
C LYS A 81 -8.62 -37.05 -13.79
N LEU A 82 -9.32 -36.00 -14.25
CA LEU A 82 -10.48 -36.15 -15.15
C LEU A 82 -10.14 -36.72 -16.53
N GLU A 83 -8.91 -36.53 -17.02
CA GLU A 83 -8.44 -37.17 -18.26
C GLU A 83 -8.05 -38.64 -18.03
N GLU A 84 -7.44 -38.97 -16.89
CA GLU A 84 -7.06 -40.35 -16.52
C GLU A 84 -8.25 -41.23 -16.13
N ASP A 85 -9.26 -40.69 -15.45
CA ASP A 85 -10.46 -41.43 -14.99
C ASP A 85 -11.53 -41.61 -16.07
N LYS A 86 -11.33 -41.12 -17.31
CA LYS A 86 -12.26 -41.44 -18.41
C LYS A 86 -12.19 -42.95 -18.66
N PRO A 87 -13.28 -43.72 -18.44
CA PRO A 87 -13.27 -45.13 -18.76
C PRO A 87 -12.99 -45.26 -20.25
N LYS A 88 -11.94 -46.00 -20.60
CA LYS A 88 -11.63 -46.33 -21.99
C LYS A 88 -12.72 -47.30 -22.44
N VAL A 89 -13.84 -46.75 -22.90
CA VAL A 89 -14.95 -47.54 -23.46
C VAL A 89 -14.42 -48.16 -24.76
N MET A 90 -13.90 -49.38 -24.66
CA MET A 90 -13.65 -50.19 -25.84
C MET A 90 -15.00 -50.65 -26.34
N PHE A 91 -15.42 -50.10 -27.48
CA PHE A 91 -16.58 -50.61 -28.20
C PHE A 91 -16.21 -51.98 -28.75
N ASP A 92 -16.86 -53.02 -28.22
CA ASP A 92 -16.67 -54.39 -28.71
C ASP A 92 -17.44 -54.56 -30.02
N VAL A 93 -16.71 -54.37 -31.12
CA VAL A 93 -17.24 -54.46 -32.48
C VAL A 93 -17.69 -55.90 -32.78
N ASP A 94 -17.02 -56.90 -32.21
CA ASP A 94 -17.29 -58.31 -32.49
C ASP A 94 -18.61 -58.77 -31.83
N ALA A 95 -18.92 -58.25 -30.64
CA ALA A 95 -20.21 -58.47 -29.99
C ALA A 95 -21.38 -57.79 -30.73
N PHE A 96 -21.16 -56.63 -31.35
CA PHE A 96 -22.19 -55.88 -32.08
C PHE A 96 -22.55 -56.50 -33.44
N MET A 97 -21.56 -57.03 -34.16
CA MET A 97 -21.74 -57.56 -35.52
C MET A 97 -22.30 -58.99 -35.55
N ASN A 98 -22.38 -59.67 -34.41
CA ASN A 98 -22.91 -61.04 -34.29
C ASN A 98 -24.35 -61.09 -33.73
N LEU A 99 -25.08 -59.96 -33.75
CA LEU A 99 -26.49 -59.86 -33.35
C LEU A 99 -27.46 -59.88 -34.55
#